data_AF-A0A917KXG0-F1
#
_entry.id   AF-A0A917KXG0-F1
#
_cell.length_a   1.000
_cell.length_b   1.000
_cell.length_c   1.000
_cell.angle_alpha   90.00
_cell.angle_beta   90.00
_cell.angle_gamma   90.00
#
_symmetry.space_group_name_H-M   'P 1'
#
loop_
_entity.id
_entity.type
_entity.pdbx_description
1 polymer ?
#
loop_
_entity_poly.entity_id
_entity_poly.type
_entity_poly.pdbx_seq_one_letter_code
_entity_poly.pdbx_strand_id
1 'polypeptide(L)'
;MRIRNIANRIEELGGTCDIKTHRRKDARYVVKLTGKVGQFDIEATDYNAPSRLSTVADAAYISVKREDEQPSQTVNPWKIHRTISAMAHAVTKKAAR
;
A
#
# COMPACT_ATOMS: atom_id res chain seq x y z
N MET A 1 -3.18 -10.31 1.37
CA MET A 1 -2.86 -9.64 0.08
C MET A 1 -1.38 -9.31 0.15
N ARG A 2 -0.59 -9.79 -0.81
CA ARG A 2 0.86 -9.65 -0.72
C ARG A 2 1.30 -8.21 -0.89
N ILE A 3 2.22 -7.76 -0.03
CA ILE A 3 2.83 -6.42 -0.11
C ILE A 3 3.46 -6.19 -1.48
N ARG A 4 4.08 -7.22 -2.07
CA ARG A 4 4.61 -7.17 -3.43
C ARG A 4 3.55 -6.86 -4.49
N ASN A 5 2.35 -7.40 -4.38
CA ASN A 5 1.27 -7.14 -5.35
C ASN A 5 0.79 -5.68 -5.25
N ILE A 6 0.76 -5.13 -4.04
CA ILE A 6 0.43 -3.72 -3.81
C ILE A 6 1.51 -2.82 -4.42
N ALA A 7 2.79 -3.14 -4.21
CA ALA A 7 3.92 -2.43 -4.81
C ALA A 7 3.81 -2.37 -6.35
N ASN A 8 3.67 -3.54 -6.98
CA ASN A 8 3.53 -3.64 -8.43
C ASN A 8 2.34 -2.79 -8.93
N ARG A 9 1.22 -2.83 -8.21
CA ARG A 9 0.05 -2.04 -8.59
C ARG A 9 0.25 -0.53 -8.47
N ILE A 10 1.02 -0.07 -7.48
CA ILE A 10 1.40 1.34 -7.35
C ILE A 10 2.25 1.78 -8.53
N GLU A 11 3.26 0.98 -8.90
CA GLU A 11 4.15 1.25 -10.04
C GLU A 11 3.39 1.25 -11.38
N GLU A 12 2.48 0.28 -11.59
CA GLU A 12 1.62 0.23 -12.78
C GLU A 12 0.76 1.49 -12.96
N LEU A 13 0.40 2.15 -11.86
CA LEU A 13 -0.39 3.38 -11.88
C LEU A 13 0.47 4.65 -12.03
N GLY A 14 1.78 4.49 -12.31
CA GLY A 14 2.73 5.60 -12.40
C GLY A 14 3.10 6.19 -11.04
N GLY A 15 2.83 5.46 -9.95
CA GLY A 15 3.21 5.83 -8.61
C GLY A 15 4.62 5.37 -8.25
N THR A 16 5.10 5.83 -7.09
CA THR A 16 6.37 5.40 -6.51
C THR A 16 6.12 4.63 -5.23
N CYS A 17 6.93 3.61 -4.93
CA CYS A 17 6.83 2.89 -3.67
C CYS A 17 8.21 2.52 -3.11
N ASP A 18 8.27 2.34 -1.80
CA ASP A 18 9.43 1.88 -1.04
C ASP A 18 8.97 0.81 -0.05
N ILE A 19 9.83 -0.18 0.18
CA ILE A 19 9.57 -1.28 1.11
C ILE A 19 10.69 -1.35 2.13
N LYS A 20 10.36 -1.07 3.38
CA LYS A 20 11.27 -1.16 4.52
C LYS A 20 10.95 -2.40 5.35
N THR A 21 12.00 -3.02 5.87
CA THR A 21 11.89 -4.23 6.69
C THR A 21 12.61 -4.03 8.01
N HIS A 22 12.01 -4.45 9.12
CA HIS A 22 12.59 -4.36 10.44
C HIS A 22 12.49 -5.72 11.16
N ARG A 23 13.60 -6.21 11.74
CA ARG A 23 13.62 -7.48 12.46
C ARG A 23 13.06 -7.30 13.87
N ARG A 24 12.15 -8.19 14.28
CA ARG A 24 11.59 -8.25 15.63
C ARG A 24 12.44 -9.13 16.56
N LYS A 25 12.19 -9.00 17.87
CA LYS A 25 12.84 -9.81 18.92
C LYS A 25 12.55 -11.31 18.79
N ASP A 26 11.40 -11.69 18.22
CA ASP A 26 10.93 -13.06 18.02
C ASP A 26 11.34 -13.66 16.66
N ALA A 27 12.44 -13.17 16.07
CA ALA A 27 12.98 -13.58 14.77
C ALA A 27 12.05 -13.37 13.54
N ARG A 28 10.84 -12.84 13.73
CA ARG A 28 9.94 -12.37 12.67
C ARG A 28 10.35 -10.98 12.17
N TYR A 29 9.71 -10.53 11.09
CA TYR A 29 9.95 -9.23 10.50
C TYR A 29 8.67 -8.40 10.43
N VAL A 30 8.80 -7.10 10.67
CA VAL A 30 7.82 -6.11 10.25
C VAL A 30 8.23 -5.66 8.85
N VAL A 31 7.32 -5.77 7.89
CA VAL A 31 7.52 -5.30 6.52
C VAL A 31 6.53 -4.18 6.28
N LYS A 32 7.04 -2.97 6.03
CA LYS A 32 6.24 -1.78 5.74
C LYS A 32 6.50 -1.33 4.30
N LEU A 33 5.45 -1.27 3.52
CA LEU A 33 5.41 -0.59 2.23
C LEU A 33 4.82 0.80 2.42
N THR A 34 5.46 1.79 1.81
CA THR A 34 4.97 3.15 1.66
C THR A 34 5.03 3.50 0.18
N GLY A 35 3.95 3.99 -0.40
CA GLY A 35 3.95 4.44 -1.78
C GLY A 35 2.99 5.58 -2.02
N LYS A 36 3.13 6.24 -3.17
CA LYS A 36 2.35 7.40 -3.57
C LYS A 36 1.85 7.22 -4.99
N VAL A 37 0.57 7.49 -5.23
CA VAL A 37 -0.06 7.51 -6.56
C VAL A 37 -0.84 8.81 -6.70
N GLY A 38 -0.34 9.76 -7.50
CA GLY A 38 -0.94 11.09 -7.59
C GLY A 38 -0.98 11.79 -6.23
N GLN A 39 -2.19 12.14 -5.76
CA GLN A 39 -2.41 12.78 -4.44
C GLN A 39 -2.61 11.77 -3.30
N PHE A 40 -2.48 10.47 -3.55
CA PHE A 40 -2.78 9.43 -2.57
C PHE A 40 -1.51 8.80 -2.01
N ASP A 41 -1.37 8.81 -0.69
CA ASP A 41 -0.36 8.07 0.07
C ASP A 41 -0.93 6.72 0.50
N ILE A 42 -0.22 5.65 0.16
CA ILE A 42 -0.59 4.27 0.43
C ILE A 42 0.44 3.68 1.38
N GLU A 43 -0.02 3.13 2.49
CA GLU A 43 0.82 2.38 3.42
C GLU A 43 0.28 0.97 3.56
N ALA A 44 1.15 -0.04 3.54
CA ALA A 44 0.78 -1.41 3.83
C ALA A 44 1.80 -2.01 4.80
N THR A 45 1.36 -2.70 5.85
CA THR A 45 2.25 -3.27 6.86
C THR A 45 1.87 -4.71 7.18
N ASP A 46 2.88 -5.60 7.17
CA ASP A 46 2.84 -6.91 7.78
C ASP A 46 3.68 -6.85 9.07
N TYR A 47 3.11 -7.26 10.20
CA TYR A 47 3.81 -7.25 11.48
C TYR A 47 4.50 -8.58 11.81
N ASN A 48 4.20 -9.65 11.07
CA ASN A 48 4.56 -11.03 11.43
C ASN A 48 5.21 -11.78 10.25
N ALA A 49 5.81 -11.08 9.29
CA ALA A 49 6.43 -11.71 8.13
C ALA A 49 7.51 -12.72 8.57
N PRO A 50 7.51 -13.95 8.01
CA PRO A 50 8.48 -14.97 8.39
C PRO A 50 9.89 -14.67 7.87
N SER A 51 10.04 -13.75 6.93
CA SER A 51 11.33 -13.35 6.38
C SER A 51 11.37 -11.86 6.05
N ARG A 52 12.58 -11.33 5.80
CA ARG A 52 12.78 -9.97 5.29
C ARG A 52 12.25 -9.76 3.86
N LEU A 53 11.91 -10.82 3.13
CA LEU A 53 11.46 -10.72 1.75
C LEU A 53 9.99 -10.29 1.70
N SER A 54 9.71 -9.18 1.01
CA SER A 54 8.35 -8.67 0.82
C SER A 54 7.45 -9.59 -0.03
N THR A 55 8.04 -10.55 -0.74
CA THR A 55 7.34 -11.54 -1.57
C THR A 55 6.52 -12.54 -0.76
N VAL A 56 6.83 -12.73 0.52
CA VAL A 56 6.11 -13.62 1.45
C VAL A 56 5.34 -12.85 2.53
N ALA A 57 5.38 -11.52 2.51
CA ALA A 57 4.69 -10.67 3.47
C ALA A 57 3.26 -10.37 3.01
N ASP A 58 2.28 -10.65 3.87
CA ASP A 58 0.87 -10.36 3.64
C ASP A 58 0.48 -9.11 4.41
N ALA A 59 -0.07 -8.11 3.72
CA ALA A 59 -0.49 -6.87 4.34
C ALA A 59 -1.61 -7.16 5.36
N ALA A 60 -1.26 -7.07 6.65
CA ALA A 60 -2.19 -7.15 7.77
C ALA A 60 -2.95 -5.83 7.94
N TYR A 61 -2.29 -4.73 7.60
CA TYR A 61 -2.85 -3.38 7.61
C TYR A 61 -2.58 -2.73 6.26
N ILE A 62 -3.56 -2.03 5.71
CA ILE A 62 -3.40 -1.15 4.55
C ILE A 62 -4.13 0.15 4.88
N SER A 63 -3.51 1.29 4.59
CA SER A 63 -4.05 2.63 4.70
C SER A 63 -3.89 3.34 3.37
N VAL A 64 -4.90 4.09 2.96
CA VAL A 64 -4.76 5.06 1.88
C VAL A 64 -5.24 6.41 2.39
N LYS A 65 -4.41 7.43 2.24
CA LYS A 65 -4.69 8.81 2.61
C LYS A 65 -4.58 9.67 1.36
N ARG A 66 -5.37 10.72 1.27
CA ARG A 66 -5.19 11.75 0.24
C ARG A 66 -4.53 12.95 0.92
N GLU A 67 -3.53 13.57 0.28
CA GLU A 67 -2.77 14.70 0.86
C GLU A 67 -3.69 15.86 1.32
N ASP A 68 -4.85 16.02 0.67
CA ASP A 68 -5.81 17.10 0.95
C ASP A 68 -6.85 16.73 2.04
N GLU A 69 -6.86 15.49 2.55
CA GLU A 69 -7.85 14.99 3.51
C GLU A 69 -7.19 14.70 4.87
N GLN A 70 -7.68 15.35 5.93
CA GLN A 70 -7.34 14.95 7.30
C GLN A 70 -7.61 13.44 7.46
N PRO A 71 -6.74 12.69 8.17
CA PRO A 71 -6.77 11.22 8.22
C PRO A 71 -8.03 10.75 8.95
N SER A 72 -9.11 10.66 8.21
CA SER A 72 -10.41 10.24 8.67
C SER A 72 -10.65 8.87 8.04
N GLN A 73 -10.68 7.86 8.90
CA GLN A 73 -11.12 6.49 8.66
C GLN A 73 -10.03 5.45 8.41
N THR A 74 -9.96 4.53 9.37
CA THR A 74 -9.38 3.20 9.23
C THR A 74 -10.21 2.43 8.21
N VAL A 75 -9.77 2.41 6.95
CA VAL A 75 -10.52 1.75 5.86
C VAL A 75 -10.28 0.24 5.93
N ASN A 76 -11.35 -0.55 5.88
CA ASN A 76 -11.29 -2.02 5.86
C ASN A 76 -10.42 -2.52 4.68
N PRO A 77 -9.42 -3.40 4.90
CA PRO A 77 -8.49 -3.88 3.88
C PRO A 77 -9.13 -4.41 2.59
N TRP A 78 -10.30 -5.05 2.69
CA TRP A 78 -11.04 -5.56 1.52
C TRP A 78 -11.66 -4.45 0.65
N LYS A 79 -12.02 -3.32 1.26
CA LYS A 79 -12.54 -2.16 0.52
C LYS A 79 -11.41 -1.45 -0.23
N ILE A 80 -10.18 -1.50 0.28
CA ILE A 80 -9.04 -0.79 -0.30
C ILE A 80 -8.69 -1.29 -1.71
N HIS A 81 -8.89 -2.57 -2.05
CA HIS A 81 -8.65 -3.03 -3.43
C HIS A 81 -9.61 -2.39 -4.44
N ARG A 82 -10.90 -2.23 -4.06
CA ARG A 82 -11.89 -1.50 -4.86
C ARG A 82 -11.57 -0.02 -4.87
N THR A 83 -11.16 0.55 -3.75
CA THR A 83 -10.78 1.97 -3.67
C THR A 83 -9.57 2.25 -4.55
N ILE A 84 -8.49 1.46 -4.51
CA ILE A 84 -7.30 1.61 -5.36
C ILE A 84 -7.67 1.49 -6.84
N SER A 85 -8.52 0.51 -7.20
CA SER A 85 -8.99 0.34 -8.59
C SER A 85 -9.89 1.49 -9.05
N ALA A 86 -10.75 2.01 -8.17
CA ALA A 86 -11.61 3.16 -8.45
C ALA A 86 -10.80 4.47 -8.53
N MET A 87 -9.78 4.64 -7.68
CA MET A 87 -8.86 5.78 -7.69
C MET A 87 -7.99 5.78 -8.96
N ALA A 88 -7.50 4.63 -9.40
CA ALA A 88 -6.81 4.46 -10.68
C ALA A 88 -7.67 4.91 -11.88
N HIS A 89 -8.96 4.56 -11.89
CA HIS A 89 -9.89 5.00 -12.92
C HIS A 89 -10.22 6.50 -12.86
N ALA A 90 -10.23 7.10 -11.67
CA ALA A 90 -10.44 8.54 -11.50
C ALA A 90 -9.24 9.36 -11.98
N VAL A 91 -8.01 8.87 -11.77
CA VAL A 91 -6.77 9.54 -12.21
C VAL A 91 -6.61 9.46 -13.74
N THR A 92 -6.85 8.30 -14.34
CA THR A 92 -6.74 8.11 -15.82
C THR A 92 -7.78 8.92 -16.61
N LYS A 93 -9.00 9.08 -16.09
CA LYS A 93 -10.02 9.95 -16.73
C LYS A 93 -9.64 11.43 -16.73
N LYS A 94 -8.82 11.89 -15.79
CA LYS A 94 -8.40 13.30 -15.70
C LYS A 94 -7.23 13.64 -16.63
N ALA A 95 -6.43 12.64 -17.02
CA ALA A 95 -5.33 12.81 -17.96
C ALA A 95 -5.75 12.70 -19.45
N ALA A 96 -6.96 12.20 -19.73
CA ALA A 96 -7.52 12.06 -21.07
C ALA A 96 -8.42 13.23 -21.49
N ARG A 97 -8.37 14.36 -20.78
CA ARG A 97 -9.14 15.58 -21.05
C ARG A 97 -8.24 16.79 -21.00
#